data_AF-A0A0B1P8J7-F1
#
_entry.id   AF-A0A0B1P8J7-F1
#
_cell.length_a   1.000
_cell.length_b   1.000
_cell.length_c   1.000
_cell.angle_alpha   90.00
_cell.angle_beta   90.00
_cell.angle_gamma   90.00
#
_symmetry.space_group_name_H-M   'P 1'
#
loop_
_entity.id
_entity.type
_entity.pdbx_description
1 polymer ?
#
loop_
_entity_poly.entity_id
_entity_poly.type
_entity_poly.pdbx_seq_one_letter_code
_entity_poly.pdbx_strand_id
1 'polypeptide(L)'
;MKGNQIISNRVGIHINELEKVHRAVARAILPVYRTTSTAVLYRESGLGPAELTLDSLSRRAALRTYRLGSRHPLYQKRHKLALGPAKTRLARALETIPPSEEIDPLSNPPWENYNIRENILMTGLDFSGPPNMRASTFNEFLNKLPRSYKLIYSDGSKNSNGNLGAGFIIVKMNTKLCVGAHPVGRHNEIQDAEAQAALHCTEFELLYHFQQAALPIIYGLSLTT
;
A
#
# COMPACT_ATOMS: atom_id res chain seq x y z
N MET A 1 9.54 -42.04 -19.17
CA MET A 1 8.70 -40.88 -18.80
C MET A 1 9.15 -40.41 -17.41
N LYS A 2 9.85 -39.27 -17.31
CA LYS A 2 10.29 -38.73 -16.00
C LYS A 2 9.05 -38.20 -15.27
N GLY A 3 8.72 -38.77 -14.11
CA GLY A 3 7.63 -38.30 -13.27
C GLY A 3 7.86 -36.84 -12.86
N ASN A 4 6.84 -36.00 -13.02
CA ASN A 4 6.83 -34.63 -12.54
C ASN A 4 7.07 -34.63 -11.03
N GLN A 5 8.29 -34.29 -10.58
CA GLN A 5 8.53 -34.02 -9.17
C GLN A 5 7.77 -32.75 -8.81
N ILE A 6 6.70 -32.90 -8.03
CA ILE A 6 5.97 -31.76 -7.46
C ILE A 6 6.88 -31.14 -6.40
N ILE A 7 7.56 -30.07 -6.76
CA ILE A 7 8.40 -29.30 -5.83
C ILE A 7 7.46 -28.62 -4.83
N SER A 8 7.55 -29.01 -3.56
CA SER A 8 6.82 -28.36 -2.47
C SER A 8 7.31 -26.92 -2.33
N ASN A 9 6.38 -25.96 -2.40
CA ASN A 9 6.65 -24.55 -2.18
C ASN A 9 6.85 -24.18 -0.70
N ARG A 10 6.89 -25.18 0.21
CA ARG A 10 7.01 -25.04 1.68
C ARG A 10 5.95 -24.16 2.35
N VAL A 11 4.90 -23.75 1.63
CA VAL A 11 3.84 -22.88 2.15
C VAL A 11 3.09 -23.53 3.31
N GLY A 12 2.93 -24.86 3.31
CA GLY A 12 2.29 -25.59 4.41
C GLY A 12 2.98 -25.40 5.77
N ILE A 13 4.31 -25.19 5.78
CA ILE A 13 5.04 -24.92 7.03
C ILE A 13 4.60 -23.57 7.60
N HIS A 14 4.53 -22.54 6.76
CA HIS A 14 4.11 -21.20 7.19
C HIS A 14 2.64 -21.15 7.62
N ILE A 15 1.76 -21.90 6.94
CA ILE A 15 0.35 -22.04 7.35
C ILE A 15 0.25 -22.66 8.75
N ASN A 16 1.04 -23.70 9.04
CA ASN A 16 1.06 -24.34 10.36
C ASN A 16 1.56 -23.38 11.45
N GLU A 17 2.57 -22.56 11.17
CA GLU A 17 3.04 -21.54 12.13
C GLU A 17 1.96 -20.47 12.37
N LEU A 18 1.30 -19.98 11.33
CA LEU A 18 0.17 -19.05 11.47
C LEU A 18 -0.98 -19.66 12.28
N GLU A 19 -1.26 -20.95 12.09
CA GLU A 19 -2.31 -21.64 12.85
C GLU A 19 -1.97 -21.73 14.34
N LYS A 20 -0.69 -21.90 14.71
CA LYS A 20 -0.26 -21.83 16.12
C LYS A 20 -0.54 -20.44 16.69
N VAL A 21 -0.23 -19.38 15.95
CA VAL A 21 -0.50 -18.00 16.36
C VAL A 21 -2.00 -17.77 16.52
N HIS A 22 -2.83 -18.16 15.54
CA HIS A 22 -4.28 -18.01 15.63
C HIS A 22 -4.87 -18.72 16.85
N ARG A 23 -4.41 -19.93 17.17
CA ARG A 23 -4.87 -20.66 18.36
C ARG A 23 -4.40 -20.01 19.67
N ALA A 24 -3.20 -19.45 19.69
CA ALA A 24 -2.71 -18.70 20.85
C ALA A 24 -3.55 -17.43 21.08
N VAL A 25 -3.83 -16.68 20.01
CA VAL A 25 -4.67 -15.47 20.05
C VAL A 25 -6.10 -15.83 20.48
N ALA A 26 -6.71 -16.87 19.91
CA ALA A 26 -8.07 -17.31 20.29
C ALA A 26 -8.18 -17.63 21.79
N ARG A 27 -7.16 -18.26 22.37
CA ARG A 27 -7.09 -18.54 23.81
C ARG A 27 -6.75 -17.33 24.67
N ALA A 28 -6.13 -16.29 24.09
CA ALA A 28 -5.91 -15.04 24.80
C ALA A 28 -7.19 -14.19 24.86
N ILE A 29 -8.02 -14.25 23.80
CA ILE A 29 -9.32 -13.56 23.74
C ILE A 29 -10.33 -14.23 24.67
N LEU A 30 -10.39 -15.56 24.66
CA LEU A 30 -11.39 -16.33 25.40
C LEU A 30 -10.83 -16.92 26.71
N PRO A 31 -11.59 -16.91 27.81
CA PRO A 31 -11.20 -17.58 29.05
C PRO A 31 -11.47 -19.10 28.97
N VAL A 32 -10.64 -19.83 28.20
CA VAL A 32 -10.86 -21.25 27.86
C VAL A 32 -9.68 -22.13 28.27
N TYR A 33 -9.96 -23.40 28.58
CA TYR A 33 -8.95 -24.38 28.94
C TYR A 33 -8.07 -24.79 27.74
N ARG A 34 -6.88 -25.31 28.02
CA ARG A 34 -5.96 -25.82 26.99
C ARG A 34 -6.58 -26.95 26.15
N THR A 35 -7.46 -27.75 26.74
CA THR A 35 -8.13 -28.91 26.14
C THR A 35 -9.36 -28.56 25.31
N THR A 36 -9.80 -27.29 25.30
CA THR A 36 -10.94 -26.86 24.47
C THR A 36 -10.68 -27.15 23.00
N SER A 37 -11.68 -27.70 22.31
CA SER A 37 -11.57 -28.08 20.91
C SER A 37 -11.29 -26.86 20.02
N THR A 38 -10.50 -27.05 18.98
CA THR A 38 -10.12 -25.97 18.04
C THR A 38 -11.32 -25.39 17.30
N ALA A 39 -12.31 -26.23 16.96
CA ALA A 39 -13.55 -25.78 16.32
C ALA A 39 -14.33 -24.79 17.21
N VAL A 40 -14.43 -25.07 18.52
CA VAL A 40 -15.06 -24.16 19.48
C VAL A 40 -14.23 -22.89 19.64
N LEU A 41 -12.90 -22.99 19.73
CA LEU A 41 -12.03 -21.82 19.81
C LEU A 41 -12.27 -20.85 18.64
N TYR A 42 -12.28 -21.34 17.41
CA TYR A 42 -12.49 -20.50 16.23
C TYR A 42 -13.90 -19.89 16.20
N ARG A 43 -14.93 -20.67 16.53
CA ARG A 43 -16.31 -20.19 16.56
C ARG A 43 -16.49 -19.07 17.59
N GLU A 44 -16.02 -19.27 18.82
CA GLU A 44 -16.25 -18.33 19.92
C GLU A 44 -15.33 -17.10 19.86
N SER A 45 -14.11 -17.24 19.32
CA SER A 45 -13.18 -16.09 19.19
C SER A 45 -13.48 -15.22 17.97
N GLY A 46 -14.36 -15.66 17.08
CA GLY A 46 -14.59 -15.03 15.78
C GLY A 46 -13.42 -15.18 14.80
N LEU A 47 -12.41 -15.98 15.13
CA LEU A 47 -11.24 -16.24 14.27
C LEU A 47 -11.50 -17.45 13.38
N GLY A 48 -11.08 -17.37 12.12
CA GLY A 48 -11.06 -18.53 11.21
C GLY A 48 -9.73 -19.29 11.23
N PRO A 49 -9.70 -20.52 10.71
CA PRO A 49 -8.46 -21.20 10.36
C PRO A 49 -7.53 -20.32 9.51
N ALA A 50 -6.23 -20.39 9.76
CA ALA A 50 -5.23 -19.54 9.11
C ALA A 50 -5.25 -19.65 7.57
N GLU A 51 -5.46 -20.85 7.04
CA GLU A 51 -5.55 -21.09 5.59
C GLU A 51 -6.76 -20.38 4.96
N LEU A 52 -7.95 -20.55 5.56
CA LEU A 52 -9.18 -19.95 5.04
C LEU A 52 -9.14 -18.41 5.11
N THR A 53 -8.57 -17.87 6.17
CA THR A 53 -8.39 -16.41 6.32
C THR A 53 -7.41 -15.87 5.29
N LEU A 54 -6.29 -16.57 5.04
CA LEU A 54 -5.33 -16.20 4.00
C LEU A 54 -5.93 -16.28 2.60
N ASP A 55 -6.71 -17.33 2.31
CA ASP A 55 -7.40 -17.47 1.02
C ASP A 55 -8.46 -16.38 0.81
N SER A 56 -9.19 -16.01 1.87
CA SER A 56 -10.13 -14.88 1.84
C SER A 56 -9.40 -13.55 1.61
N LEU A 57 -8.26 -13.32 2.27
CA LEU A 57 -7.42 -12.14 2.05
C LEU A 57 -6.90 -12.08 0.60
N SER A 58 -6.39 -13.20 0.09
CA SER A 58 -5.89 -13.34 -1.28
C SER A 58 -7.00 -13.07 -2.31
N ARG A 59 -8.19 -13.67 -2.13
CA ARG A 59 -9.35 -13.41 -2.99
C ARG A 59 -9.79 -11.96 -2.94
N ARG A 60 -9.84 -11.34 -1.75
CA ARG A 60 -10.16 -9.91 -1.62
C ARG A 60 -9.13 -9.02 -2.32
N ALA A 61 -7.85 -9.34 -2.21
CA ALA A 61 -6.79 -8.61 -2.91
C ALA A 61 -6.89 -8.76 -4.43
N ALA A 62 -7.18 -9.97 -4.92
CA ALA A 62 -7.42 -10.25 -6.33
C ALA A 62 -8.65 -9.48 -6.84
N LEU A 63 -9.77 -9.50 -6.11
CA LEU A 63 -10.98 -8.72 -6.42
C LEU A 63 -10.72 -7.22 -6.47
N ARG A 64 -9.99 -6.67 -5.50
CA ARG A 64 -9.60 -5.25 -5.53
C ARG A 64 -8.80 -4.94 -6.77
N THR A 65 -7.78 -5.74 -7.08
CA THR A 65 -6.95 -5.57 -8.27
C THR A 65 -7.76 -5.72 -9.57
N TYR A 66 -8.78 -6.59 -9.56
CA TYR A 66 -9.70 -6.79 -10.68
C TYR A 66 -10.63 -5.59 -10.90
N ARG A 67 -11.06 -4.92 -9.83
CA ARG A 67 -11.95 -3.75 -9.95
C ARG A 67 -11.19 -2.48 -10.31
N LEU A 68 -9.87 -2.43 -10.18
CA LEU A 68 -9.10 -1.23 -10.53
C LEU A 68 -9.27 -0.85 -11.99
N GLY A 69 -9.38 0.45 -12.24
CA GLY A 69 -9.56 0.96 -13.58
C GLY A 69 -8.34 0.96 -14.49
N SER A 70 -8.57 1.15 -15.79
CA SER A 70 -7.57 1.01 -16.85
C SER A 70 -6.33 1.90 -16.70
N ARG A 71 -6.48 3.04 -16.04
CA ARG A 71 -5.41 4.01 -15.73
C ARG A 71 -4.46 3.54 -14.63
N HIS A 72 -4.86 2.58 -13.80
CA HIS A 72 -4.08 2.15 -12.64
C HIS A 72 -2.90 1.23 -13.05
N PRO A 73 -1.68 1.39 -12.50
CA PRO A 73 -0.53 0.56 -12.90
C PRO A 73 -0.73 -0.94 -12.63
N LEU A 74 -1.47 -1.29 -11.56
CA LEU A 74 -1.83 -2.69 -11.29
C LEU A 74 -2.83 -3.27 -12.28
N TYR A 75 -3.68 -2.44 -12.93
CA TYR A 75 -4.54 -2.90 -14.02
C TYR A 75 -3.69 -3.41 -15.18
N GLN A 76 -2.64 -2.67 -15.57
CA GLN A 76 -1.74 -3.11 -16.65
C GLN A 76 -1.06 -4.45 -16.33
N LYS A 77 -0.61 -4.63 -15.08
CA LYS A 77 -0.03 -5.91 -14.64
C LYS A 77 -1.06 -7.04 -14.72
N ARG A 78 -2.28 -6.83 -14.21
CA ARG A 78 -3.38 -7.78 -14.33
C ARG A 78 -3.69 -8.12 -15.78
N HIS A 79 -3.82 -7.11 -16.64
CA HIS A 79 -4.14 -7.27 -18.06
C HIS A 79 -3.08 -8.14 -18.75
N LYS A 80 -1.79 -7.89 -18.47
CA LYS A 80 -0.69 -8.75 -18.95
C LYS A 80 -0.78 -10.17 -18.40
N LEU A 81 -1.15 -10.34 -17.13
CA LEU A 81 -1.33 -11.67 -16.54
C LEU A 81 -2.52 -12.43 -17.15
N ALA A 82 -3.59 -11.74 -17.53
CA ALA A 82 -4.77 -12.33 -18.17
C ALA A 82 -4.52 -12.79 -19.62
N LEU A 83 -3.57 -12.16 -20.31
CA LEU A 83 -3.14 -12.58 -21.66
C LEU A 83 -2.23 -13.83 -21.63
N GLY A 84 -1.63 -14.14 -20.49
CA GLY A 84 -0.72 -15.27 -20.31
C GLY A 84 -1.39 -16.46 -19.60
N PRO A 85 -0.73 -17.63 -19.60
CA PRO A 85 -1.23 -18.78 -18.84
C PRO A 85 -1.23 -18.49 -17.34
N ALA A 86 -2.28 -18.90 -16.62
CA ALA A 86 -2.44 -18.72 -15.18
C ALA A 86 -1.49 -19.58 -14.34
N LYS A 87 -0.20 -19.22 -14.36
CA LYS A 87 0.86 -19.91 -13.62
C LYS A 87 0.84 -19.58 -12.12
N THR A 88 0.48 -18.35 -11.76
CA THR A 88 0.50 -17.87 -10.37
C THR A 88 -0.85 -18.09 -9.67
N ARG A 89 -0.86 -18.12 -8.34
CA ARG A 89 -2.11 -18.16 -7.55
C ARG A 89 -2.99 -16.94 -7.81
N LEU A 90 -2.36 -15.77 -7.98
CA LEU A 90 -3.07 -14.53 -8.34
C LEU A 90 -3.73 -14.64 -9.72
N ALA A 91 -3.01 -15.12 -10.73
CA ALA A 91 -3.57 -15.29 -12.08
C ALA A 91 -4.76 -16.26 -12.08
N ARG A 92 -4.65 -17.40 -11.39
CA ARG A 92 -5.75 -18.35 -11.21
C ARG A 92 -6.94 -17.74 -10.47
N ALA A 93 -6.68 -16.97 -9.41
CA ALA A 93 -7.74 -16.28 -8.68
C ALA A 93 -8.47 -15.26 -9.57
N LEU A 94 -7.72 -14.52 -10.41
CA LEU A 94 -8.29 -13.54 -11.34
C LEU A 94 -9.23 -14.17 -12.39
N GLU A 95 -8.96 -15.40 -12.84
CA GLU A 95 -9.84 -16.14 -13.75
C GLU A 95 -11.17 -16.54 -13.12
N THR A 96 -11.19 -16.75 -11.80
CA THR A 96 -12.41 -17.17 -11.07
C THR A 96 -13.31 -16.00 -10.65
N ILE A 97 -12.88 -14.76 -10.87
CA ILE A 97 -13.62 -13.57 -10.45
C ILE A 97 -14.75 -13.30 -11.44
N PRO A 98 -16.01 -13.15 -10.98
CA PRO A 98 -17.11 -12.77 -11.86
C PRO A 98 -16.93 -11.34 -12.38
N PRO A 99 -17.59 -10.99 -13.51
CA PRO A 99 -17.66 -9.61 -13.97
C PRO A 99 -18.05 -8.68 -12.82
N SER A 100 -17.20 -7.70 -12.54
CA SER A 100 -17.31 -6.78 -11.40
C SER A 100 -17.16 -5.36 -11.90
N GLU A 101 -17.79 -4.41 -11.22
CA GLU A 101 -17.68 -2.99 -11.58
C GLU A 101 -16.25 -2.47 -11.46
N GLU A 102 -15.89 -1.58 -12.39
CA GLU A 102 -14.63 -0.85 -12.36
C GLU A 102 -14.73 0.29 -11.34
N ILE A 103 -13.83 0.29 -10.37
CA ILE A 103 -13.60 1.39 -9.44
C ILE A 103 -12.33 2.09 -9.88
N ASP A 104 -12.45 3.38 -10.14
CA ASP A 104 -11.29 4.27 -10.17
C ASP A 104 -11.10 4.86 -8.76
N PRO A 105 -10.10 4.40 -7.98
CA PRO A 105 -9.85 4.94 -6.64
C PRO A 105 -9.40 6.40 -6.68
N LEU A 106 -9.03 6.91 -7.85
CA LEU A 106 -8.68 8.31 -8.08
C LEU A 106 -9.86 9.11 -8.66
N SER A 107 -11.04 8.52 -8.79
CA SER A 107 -12.24 9.27 -9.17
C SER A 107 -12.65 10.17 -8.02
N ASN A 108 -12.49 11.47 -8.22
CA ASN A 108 -13.03 12.48 -7.33
C ASN A 108 -14.56 12.41 -7.31
N PRO A 109 -15.20 12.81 -6.19
CA PRO A 109 -16.64 12.99 -6.17
C PRO A 109 -17.07 14.03 -7.20
N PRO A 110 -18.26 13.88 -7.81
CA PRO A 110 -18.70 14.71 -8.94
C PRO A 110 -18.87 16.20 -8.61
N TRP A 111 -18.92 16.57 -7.33
CA TRP A 111 -19.00 17.97 -6.88
C TRP A 111 -17.63 18.63 -6.62
N GLU A 112 -16.53 17.87 -6.64
CA GLU A 112 -15.18 18.44 -6.64
C GLU A 112 -14.83 18.86 -8.08
N ASN A 113 -15.01 20.15 -8.38
CA ASN A 113 -14.57 20.72 -9.65
C ASN A 113 -13.05 20.79 -9.69
N TYR A 114 -12.41 19.71 -10.11
CA TYR A 114 -10.97 19.74 -10.36
C TYR A 114 -10.68 20.29 -11.75
N ASN A 115 -9.84 21.32 -11.83
CA ASN A 115 -9.38 21.86 -13.10
C ASN A 115 -8.62 20.76 -13.86
N ILE A 116 -9.21 20.27 -14.96
CA ILE A 116 -8.71 19.23 -15.87
C ILE A 116 -7.24 19.44 -16.32
N ARG A 117 -6.70 20.66 -16.15
CA ARG A 117 -5.29 21.01 -16.41
C ARG A 117 -4.29 20.31 -15.47
N GLU A 118 -4.66 19.97 -14.23
CA GLU A 118 -3.73 19.38 -13.27
C GLU A 118 -3.47 17.88 -13.52
N ASN A 119 -4.44 17.15 -14.08
CA ASN A 119 -4.30 15.72 -14.41
C ASN A 119 -3.40 15.44 -15.63
N ILE A 120 -3.25 16.41 -16.53
CA ILE A 120 -2.42 16.27 -17.74
C ILE A 120 -0.92 16.29 -17.39
N LEU A 121 -0.53 16.97 -16.29
CA LEU A 121 0.87 17.07 -15.87
C LEU A 121 1.42 15.77 -15.27
N MET A 122 0.58 14.97 -14.61
CA MET A 122 1.01 13.74 -13.91
C MET A 122 1.06 12.49 -14.81
N THR A 123 0.31 12.48 -15.92
CA THR A 123 0.14 11.28 -16.76
C THR A 123 1.26 11.10 -17.80
N GLY A 124 2.15 12.08 -17.97
CA GLY A 124 3.15 12.13 -19.05
C GLY A 124 4.60 11.80 -18.67
N LEU A 125 4.91 11.42 -17.42
CA LEU A 125 6.28 11.15 -17.01
C LEU A 125 6.68 9.71 -17.32
N ASP A 126 7.22 9.51 -18.52
CA ASP A 126 7.89 8.26 -18.87
C ASP A 126 9.30 8.23 -18.26
N PHE A 127 9.45 7.50 -17.15
CA PHE A 127 10.75 7.23 -16.53
C PHE A 127 11.43 5.98 -17.10
N SER A 128 11.04 5.48 -18.26
CA SER A 128 11.63 4.27 -18.87
C SER A 128 13.06 4.50 -19.41
N GLY A 129 13.45 5.76 -19.72
CA GLY A 129 14.75 6.11 -20.29
C GLY A 129 15.98 5.87 -19.39
N PRO A 130 17.22 6.08 -19.86
CA PRO A 130 18.44 5.95 -19.06
C PRO A 130 18.50 7.00 -17.91
N PRO A 131 19.29 6.76 -16.84
CA PRO A 131 19.28 7.57 -15.61
C PRO A 131 19.46 9.08 -15.85
N ASN A 132 20.36 9.46 -16.75
CA ASN A 132 20.64 10.87 -17.06
C ASN A 132 19.44 11.57 -17.72
N MET A 133 18.71 10.86 -18.57
CA MET A 133 17.49 11.38 -19.18
C MET A 133 16.38 11.51 -18.13
N ARG A 134 16.23 10.54 -17.22
CA ARG A 134 15.23 10.61 -16.13
C ARG A 134 15.41 11.85 -15.27
N ALA A 135 16.65 12.19 -14.91
CA ALA A 135 16.95 13.38 -14.12
C ALA A 135 16.56 14.68 -14.86
N SER A 136 16.85 14.76 -16.16
CA SER A 136 16.46 15.91 -16.99
C SER A 136 14.94 16.03 -17.09
N THR A 137 14.24 14.93 -17.42
CA THR A 137 12.77 14.89 -17.52
C THR A 137 12.12 15.24 -16.18
N PHE A 138 12.70 14.79 -15.07
CA PHE A 138 12.23 15.12 -13.72
C PHE A 138 12.39 16.62 -13.41
N ASN A 139 13.52 17.23 -13.77
CA ASN A 139 13.74 18.66 -13.58
C ASN A 139 12.78 19.50 -14.44
N GLU A 140 12.54 19.11 -15.69
CA GLU A 140 11.53 19.75 -16.54
C GLU A 140 10.13 19.65 -15.95
N PHE A 141 9.79 18.50 -15.36
CA PHE A 141 8.54 18.32 -14.63
C PHE A 141 8.43 19.22 -13.41
N LEU A 142 9.47 19.28 -12.57
CA LEU A 142 9.49 20.17 -11.41
C LEU A 142 9.26 21.62 -11.80
N ASN A 143 9.80 22.06 -12.94
CA ASN A 143 9.61 23.43 -13.44
C ASN A 143 8.18 23.70 -13.93
N LYS A 144 7.42 22.67 -14.33
CA LYS A 144 6.02 22.80 -14.75
C LYS A 144 5.04 22.81 -13.59
N LEU A 145 5.46 22.36 -12.40
CA LEU A 145 4.59 22.31 -11.22
C LEU A 145 4.31 23.72 -10.67
N PRO A 146 3.05 24.03 -10.32
CA PRO A 146 2.74 25.29 -9.66
C PRO A 146 3.46 25.43 -8.32
N ARG A 147 3.93 26.64 -8.00
CA ARG A 147 4.68 26.92 -6.77
C ARG A 147 3.87 26.71 -5.48
N SER A 148 2.55 26.55 -5.58
CA SER A 148 1.66 26.23 -4.47
C SER A 148 1.82 24.79 -3.97
N TYR A 149 2.35 23.87 -4.80
CA TYR A 149 2.46 22.46 -4.48
C TYR A 149 3.55 22.20 -3.45
N LYS A 150 3.31 21.18 -2.62
CA LYS A 150 4.34 20.58 -1.79
C LYS A 150 4.89 19.37 -2.52
N LEU A 151 6.21 19.25 -2.54
CA LEU A 151 6.93 18.11 -3.07
C LEU A 151 7.30 17.20 -1.92
N ILE A 152 6.96 15.93 -2.06
CA ILE A 152 7.27 14.89 -1.09
C ILE A 152 8.28 13.95 -1.72
N TYR A 153 9.40 13.76 -1.04
CA TYR A 153 10.39 12.76 -1.39
C TYR A 153 10.46 11.74 -0.25
N SER A 154 10.19 10.48 -0.56
CA SER A 154 10.31 9.36 0.37
C SER A 154 11.40 8.40 -0.13
N ASP A 155 12.16 7.83 0.78
CA ASP A 155 13.23 6.88 0.45
C ASP A 155 13.36 5.79 1.53
N GLY A 156 13.82 4.61 1.10
CA GLY A 156 14.09 3.45 1.94
C GLY A 156 15.55 3.05 1.82
N SER A 157 16.23 2.91 2.95
CA SER A 157 17.66 2.55 2.99
C SER A 157 17.91 1.28 3.78
N LYS A 158 18.91 0.50 3.36
CA LYS A 158 19.38 -0.70 4.07
C LYS A 158 20.85 -0.56 4.40
N ASN A 159 21.22 -0.78 5.66
CA ASN A 159 22.63 -0.80 6.05
C ASN A 159 23.27 -2.18 5.82
N SER A 160 24.60 -2.26 5.90
CA SER A 160 25.37 -3.50 5.77
C SER A 160 24.98 -4.58 6.80
N ASN A 161 24.49 -4.15 7.96
CA ASN A 161 24.00 -5.02 9.03
C ASN A 161 22.56 -5.52 8.80
N GLY A 162 21.95 -5.21 7.66
CA GLY A 162 20.62 -5.63 7.27
C GLY A 162 19.45 -4.86 7.90
N ASN A 163 19.71 -3.82 8.70
CA ASN A 163 18.66 -2.95 9.23
C ASN A 163 18.15 -2.03 8.13
N LEU A 164 16.84 -1.83 8.11
CA LEU A 164 16.18 -0.88 7.24
C LEU A 164 15.79 0.39 7.98
N GLY A 165 15.87 1.51 7.26
CA GLY A 165 15.35 2.80 7.67
C GLY A 165 14.47 3.39 6.58
N ALA A 166 13.37 4.00 6.99
CA ALA A 166 12.46 4.76 6.13
C ALA A 166 12.65 6.25 6.42
N GLY A 167 12.68 7.09 5.38
CA GLY A 167 12.83 8.53 5.54
C GLY A 167 12.06 9.33 4.51
N PHE A 168 11.65 10.53 4.88
CA PHE A 168 10.99 11.45 3.96
C PHE A 168 11.37 12.91 4.22
N ILE A 169 11.24 13.74 3.17
CA ILE A 169 11.36 15.19 3.22
C ILE A 169 10.21 15.83 2.45
N ILE A 170 9.60 16.85 3.04
CA ILE A 170 8.59 17.69 2.38
C ILE A 170 9.21 19.05 2.09
N VAL A 171 9.13 19.48 0.83
CA VAL A 171 9.69 20.74 0.32
C VAL A 171 8.59 21.57 -0.32
N LYS A 172 8.57 22.87 -0.05
CA LYS A 172 7.70 23.84 -0.73
C LYS A 172 8.51 25.08 -1.10
N MET A 173 8.42 25.53 -2.35
CA MET A 173 9.17 26.70 -2.85
C MET A 173 10.67 26.64 -2.49
N ASN A 174 11.30 25.49 -2.72
CA ASN A 174 12.71 25.20 -2.35
C ASN A 174 13.04 25.32 -0.85
N THR A 175 12.03 25.46 0.01
CA THR A 175 12.19 25.48 1.46
C THR A 175 11.77 24.14 2.04
N LYS A 176 12.64 23.56 2.87
CA LYS A 176 12.35 22.34 3.61
C LYS A 176 11.29 22.63 4.67
N LEU A 177 10.12 22.00 4.56
CA LEU A 177 9.04 22.13 5.53
C LEU A 177 9.21 21.16 6.70
N CYS A 178 9.49 19.89 6.40
CA CYS A 178 9.70 18.88 7.43
C CYS A 178 10.54 17.71 6.91
N VAL A 179 11.12 16.97 7.86
CA VAL A 179 11.78 15.68 7.63
C VAL A 179 11.34 14.70 8.70
N GLY A 180 11.14 13.46 8.29
CA GLY A 180 10.94 12.34 9.19
C GLY A 180 11.86 11.19 8.81
N ALA A 181 12.29 10.42 9.81
CA ALA A 181 12.99 9.15 9.61
C ALA A 181 12.62 8.19 10.74
N HIS A 182 12.48 6.90 10.42
CA HIS A 182 12.17 5.87 11.40
C HIS A 182 12.83 4.52 11.04
N PRO A 183 13.31 3.74 12.05
CA PRO A 183 13.79 2.39 11.82
C PRO A 183 12.66 1.43 11.48
N VAL A 184 12.85 0.63 10.43
CA VAL A 184 11.87 -0.36 9.95
C VAL A 184 12.21 -1.77 10.46
N GLY A 185 13.47 -2.03 10.80
CA GLY A 185 13.94 -3.31 11.34
C GLY A 185 14.65 -4.20 10.30
N ARG A 186 15.00 -5.43 10.69
CA ARG A 186 15.80 -6.37 9.86
C ARG A 186 14.99 -7.34 9.01
N HIS A 187 13.73 -7.57 9.36
CA HIS A 187 12.90 -8.63 8.76
C HIS A 187 12.04 -8.14 7.59
N ASN A 188 12.21 -6.88 7.18
CA ASN A 188 11.47 -6.27 6.09
C ASN A 188 12.37 -6.19 4.83
N GLU A 189 11.77 -5.88 3.70
CA GLU A 189 12.49 -5.59 2.45
C GLU A 189 12.64 -4.07 2.24
N ILE A 190 13.52 -3.65 1.31
CA ILE A 190 13.74 -2.22 1.03
C ILE A 190 12.45 -1.56 0.54
N GLN A 191 11.68 -2.30 -0.24
CA GLN A 191 10.38 -1.88 -0.77
C GLN A 191 9.36 -1.64 0.35
N ASP A 192 9.41 -2.40 1.44
CA ASP A 192 8.55 -2.16 2.61
C ASP A 192 8.94 -0.85 3.31
N ALA A 193 10.24 -0.56 3.40
CA ALA A 193 10.74 0.70 3.96
C ALA A 193 10.34 1.90 3.10
N GLU A 194 10.41 1.79 1.77
CA GLU A 194 9.92 2.82 0.83
C GLU A 194 8.41 3.06 1.01
N ALA A 195 7.61 1.99 1.09
CA ALA A 195 6.16 2.08 1.28
C ALA A 195 5.81 2.73 2.63
N GLN A 196 6.51 2.37 3.71
CA GLN A 196 6.33 2.98 5.02
C GLN A 196 6.73 4.46 5.03
N ALA A 197 7.83 4.82 4.36
CA ALA A 197 8.25 6.21 4.22
C ALA A 197 7.18 7.06 3.53
N ALA A 198 6.59 6.54 2.44
CA ALA A 198 5.51 7.21 1.72
C ALA A 198 4.26 7.40 2.60
N LEU A 199 3.83 6.34 3.30
CA LEU A 199 2.66 6.37 4.18
C LEU A 199 2.83 7.38 5.33
N HIS A 200 3.95 7.31 6.04
CA HIS A 200 4.24 8.21 7.16
C HIS A 200 4.30 9.67 6.70
N CYS A 201 4.83 9.91 5.50
CA CYS A 201 4.86 11.26 4.96
C CYS A 201 3.46 11.81 4.70
N THR A 202 2.56 10.99 4.13
CA THR A 202 1.17 11.40 3.88
C THR A 202 0.40 11.65 5.17
N GLU A 203 0.61 10.82 6.20
CA GLU A 203 -0.01 11.01 7.51
C GLU A 203 0.47 12.31 8.16
N PHE A 204 1.78 12.58 8.09
CA PHE A 204 2.36 13.81 8.61
C PHE A 204 1.84 15.05 7.89
N GLU A 205 1.70 14.98 6.56
CA GLU A 205 1.13 16.07 5.78
C GLU A 205 -0.33 16.37 6.17
N LEU A 206 -1.15 15.32 6.31
CA LEU A 206 -2.55 15.47 6.74
C LEU A 206 -2.62 16.14 8.11
N LEU A 207 -1.84 15.67 9.09
CA LEU A 207 -1.78 16.25 10.42
C LEU A 207 -1.33 17.72 10.40
N TYR A 208 -0.31 18.04 9.62
CA TYR A 208 0.18 19.41 9.45
C TYR A 208 -0.92 20.31 8.84
N HIS A 209 -1.66 19.79 7.86
CA HIS A 209 -2.77 20.54 7.25
C HIS A 209 -3.91 20.78 8.24
N PHE A 210 -4.29 19.77 9.03
CA PHE A 210 -5.32 19.89 10.06
C PHE A 210 -4.93 20.87 11.17
N GLN A 211 -3.67 20.87 11.62
CA GLN A 211 -3.19 21.86 12.59
C GLN A 211 -3.24 23.28 12.05
N GLN A 212 -2.87 23.50 10.78
CA GLN A 212 -2.98 24.81 10.15
C GLN A 212 -4.43 25.26 9.94
N ALA A 213 -5.35 24.34 9.65
CA ALA A 213 -6.78 24.64 9.52
C ALA A 213 -7.47 24.89 10.87
N ALA A 214 -6.95 24.34 11.97
CA ALA A 214 -7.46 24.58 13.32
C ALA A 214 -7.01 25.93 13.92
N LEU A 215 -5.85 26.45 13.55
CA LEU A 215 -5.35 27.75 14.01
C LEU A 215 -6.30 28.94 13.73
N PRO A 216 -6.91 29.11 12.54
CA PRO A 216 -7.85 30.21 12.31
C PRO A 216 -9.17 30.11 13.11
N ILE A 217 -9.52 28.94 13.65
CA ILE A 217 -10.74 28.78 14.47
C ILE A 217 -10.52 29.35 15.88
N ILE A 218 -9.29 29.29 16.41
CA ILE A 218 -8.96 29.78 17.76
C ILE A 218 -8.74 31.30 17.77
N TYR A 219 -8.21 31.88 16.69
CA TYR A 219 -8.01 33.34 16.58
C TYR A 219 -9.22 34.13 16.06
N GLY A 220 -10.30 33.46 15.65
CA GLY A 220 -11.53 34.09 15.14
C GLY A 220 -12.55 34.55 16.19
N LEU A 221 -12.31 34.29 17.49
CA LEU A 221 -13.24 34.64 18.59
C LEU A 221 -12.84 35.91 19.39
N SER A 222 -11.84 36.68 18.95
CA SER A 222 -11.28 37.79 19.74
C SER A 222 -11.39 39.19 19.13
N LEU A 223 -12.25 39.45 18.16
CA LEU A 223 -12.46 40.82 17.65
C LEU A 223 -13.91 41.07 17.20
N THR A 224 -14.84 41.17 18.15
CA THR A 224 -16.03 42.04 18.05
C THR A 224 -16.62 42.27 19.46
N THR A 225 -16.16 43.32 20.14
CA THR A 225 -16.94 44.09 21.14
C THR A 225 -16.57 45.55 20.98
#